data_AF-A0AAX2A5M4-F1
#
_entry.id   AF-A0AAX2A5M4-F1
#
_cell.length_a   1.000
_cell.length_b   1.000
_cell.length_c   1.000
_cell.angle_alpha   90.00
_cell.angle_beta   90.00
_cell.angle_gamma   90.00
#
_symmetry.space_group_name_H-M   'P 1'
#
loop_
_entity.id
_entity.type
_entity.pdbx_description
1 polymer ?
#
loop_
_entity_poly.entity_id
_entity_poly.type
_entity_poly.pdbx_seq_one_letter_code
_entity_poly.pdbx_strand_id
1 'polypeptide(L)'
;MKKLAKSEKNSFTLLETIISILLLSIIISGFSNISSYDNFDEEYILLNKIENSFTLSSYDSTYIKNNQKLTLKINDIEEKDINIKKIEYSNEKIRLFKYEL
;
A
#
# COMPACT_ATOMS: atom_id res chain seq x y z
N MET A 1 -23.54 53.02 -30.52
CA MET A 1 -24.05 52.18 -29.41
C MET A 1 -23.53 50.73 -29.40
N LYS A 2 -23.34 50.04 -30.54
CA LYS A 2 -22.84 48.64 -30.58
C LYS A 2 -21.48 48.36 -29.90
N LYS A 3 -20.57 49.34 -29.83
CA LYS A 3 -19.20 49.16 -29.31
C LYS A 3 -19.15 49.08 -27.77
N LEU A 4 -20.03 49.82 -27.07
CA LEU A 4 -20.12 49.85 -25.61
C LEU A 4 -20.64 48.51 -25.06
N ALA A 5 -21.70 47.97 -25.68
CA ALA A 5 -22.27 46.67 -25.31
C ALA A 5 -21.30 45.49 -25.55
N LYS A 6 -20.34 45.60 -26.47
CA LYS A 6 -19.29 44.58 -26.68
C LYS A 6 -18.22 44.64 -25.58
N SER A 7 -17.87 45.85 -25.12
CA SER A 7 -16.91 46.04 -24.03
C SER A 7 -17.45 45.51 -22.70
N GLU A 8 -18.72 45.79 -22.37
CA GLU A 8 -19.36 45.30 -21.15
C GLU A 8 -19.48 43.76 -21.14
N LYS A 9 -19.84 43.17 -22.28
CA LYS A 9 -19.87 41.69 -22.44
C LYS A 9 -18.51 41.07 -22.22
N ASN A 10 -17.45 41.67 -22.77
CA ASN A 10 -16.09 41.18 -22.59
C ASN A 10 -15.62 41.29 -21.13
N SER A 11 -16.01 42.35 -20.42
CA SER A 11 -15.71 42.51 -18.99
C SER A 11 -16.43 41.49 -18.12
N PHE A 12 -17.67 41.12 -18.48
CA PHE A 12 -18.42 40.07 -17.77
C PHE A 12 -17.79 38.68 -17.96
N THR A 13 -17.39 38.35 -19.20
CA THR A 13 -16.67 37.09 -19.49
C THR A 13 -15.31 37.03 -18.77
N LEU A 14 -14.61 38.16 -18.64
CA LEU A 14 -13.36 38.24 -17.88
C LEU A 14 -13.58 37.94 -16.39
N LEU A 15 -14.65 38.48 -15.80
CA LEU A 15 -15.01 38.21 -14.40
C LEU A 15 -15.35 36.73 -14.19
N GLU A 16 -16.16 36.14 -15.08
CA GLU A 16 -16.49 34.71 -15.05
C GLU A 16 -15.23 33.84 -15.14
N THR A 17 -14.28 34.23 -15.99
CA THR A 17 -13.00 33.53 -16.14
C THR A 17 -12.18 33.58 -14.85
N ILE A 18 -12.09 34.75 -14.20
CA ILE A 18 -11.38 34.91 -12.92
C ILE A 18 -12.02 34.04 -11.83
N ILE A 19 -13.35 34.06 -11.72
CA ILE A 19 -14.10 33.23 -10.76
C ILE A 19 -13.87 31.75 -11.04
N SER A 20 -13.87 31.33 -12.30
CA SER A 20 -13.63 29.94 -12.70
C SER A 20 -12.23 29.46 -12.31
N ILE A 21 -11.20 30.29 -12.56
CA ILE A 21 -9.82 29.98 -12.17
C ILE A 21 -9.66 29.93 -10.65
N LEU A 22 -10.34 30.82 -9.91
CA LEU A 22 -10.32 30.83 -8.45
C LEU A 22 -10.93 29.55 -7.87
N LEU A 23 -12.11 29.14 -8.36
CA LEU A 23 -12.76 27.89 -7.95
C LEU A 23 -11.88 26.68 -8.27
N LEU A 24 -11.28 26.64 -9.47
CA LEU A 24 -10.37 25.57 -9.86
C LEU A 24 -9.14 25.51 -8.93
N SER A 25 -8.59 26.65 -8.53
CA SER A 25 -7.45 26.72 -7.61
C SER A 25 -7.79 26.19 -6.21
N ILE A 26 -8.99 26.51 -5.70
CA ILE A 26 -9.49 25.98 -4.42
C ILE A 26 -9.65 24.46 -4.50
N ILE A 27 -10.21 23.94 -5.60
CA ILE A 27 -10.36 22.50 -5.83
C ILE A 27 -8.98 21.83 -5.84
N ILE A 28 -8.04 22.32 -6.66
CA ILE A 28 -6.68 21.75 -6.75
C ILE A 28 -5.98 21.78 -5.39
N SER A 29 -6.09 22.88 -4.63
CA SER A 29 -5.49 22.99 -3.30
C SER A 29 -6.13 22.03 -2.29
N GLY A 30 -7.46 21.85 -2.34
CA GLY A 30 -8.17 20.87 -1.51
C GLY A 30 -7.71 19.44 -1.79
N PHE A 31 -7.58 19.06 -3.06
CA PHE A 31 -7.08 17.75 -3.45
C PHE A 31 -5.58 17.55 -3.14
N SER A 32 -4.77 18.59 -3.28
CA SER A 32 -3.34 18.55 -2.95
C SER A 32 -3.07 18.37 -1.46
N ASN A 33 -3.98 18.78 -0.57
CA ASN A 33 -3.86 18.55 0.87
C ASN A 33 -4.48 17.20 1.30
N ILE A 34 -5.39 16.64 0.49
CA ILE A 34 -5.97 15.30 0.68
C ILE A 34 -5.02 14.18 0.25
N SER A 35 -4.02 14.47 -0.60
CA SER A 35 -2.86 13.60 -0.77
C SER A 35 -1.91 13.69 0.42
N SER A 36 -2.47 13.60 1.64
CA SER A 36 -1.72 13.12 2.79
C SER A 36 -1.30 11.70 2.43
N TYR A 37 -0.09 11.65 1.90
CA TYR A 37 0.69 10.48 1.54
C TYR A 37 0.97 9.73 2.84
N ASP A 38 -0.03 9.02 3.37
CA ASP A 38 0.23 8.03 4.38
C ASP A 38 1.11 6.97 3.71
N ASN A 39 2.37 6.89 4.13
CA ASN A 39 3.46 6.05 3.58
C ASN A 39 3.17 4.54 3.55
N PHE A 40 1.92 4.10 3.71
CA PHE A 40 1.51 2.69 3.65
C PHE A 40 1.91 2.00 2.34
N ASP A 41 2.19 2.73 1.27
CA ASP A 41 2.67 2.16 0.01
C ASP A 41 3.92 1.29 0.24
N GLU A 42 4.86 1.73 1.08
CA GLU A 42 6.08 0.94 1.33
C GLU A 42 5.79 -0.33 2.13
N GLU A 43 4.96 -0.25 3.18
CA GLU A 43 4.55 -1.44 3.94
C GLU A 43 3.72 -2.42 3.11
N TYR A 44 2.80 -1.95 2.26
CA TYR A 44 2.01 -2.80 1.37
C TYR A 44 2.87 -3.46 0.30
N ILE A 45 3.80 -2.71 -0.31
CA ILE A 45 4.77 -3.26 -1.26
C ILE A 45 5.61 -4.35 -0.59
N LEU A 46 6.09 -4.09 0.64
CA LEU A 46 6.86 -5.06 1.39
C LEU A 46 6.04 -6.33 1.70
N LEU A 47 4.81 -6.17 2.19
CA LEU A 47 3.95 -7.29 2.55
C LEU A 47 3.60 -8.14 1.32
N ASN A 48 3.29 -7.50 0.19
CA ASN A 48 3.03 -8.17 -1.07
C ASN A 48 4.28 -8.91 -1.59
N LYS A 49 5.49 -8.35 -1.45
CA LYS A 49 6.73 -9.06 -1.77
C LYS A 49 6.88 -10.30 -0.91
N ILE A 50 6.64 -10.19 0.40
CA ILE A 50 6.76 -11.31 1.34
C ILE A 50 5.74 -12.41 1.01
N GLU A 51 4.49 -12.05 0.75
CA GLU A 51 3.42 -12.96 0.34
C GLU A 51 3.77 -13.72 -0.94
N ASN A 52 4.26 -13.02 -1.96
CA ASN A 52 4.69 -13.64 -3.21
C ASN A 52 5.84 -14.62 -3.00
N SER A 53 6.83 -14.28 -2.17
CA SER A 53 7.94 -15.18 -1.83
C SER A 53 7.45 -16.46 -1.14
N PHE A 54 6.50 -16.36 -0.20
CA PHE A 54 5.91 -17.54 0.46
C PHE A 54 5.03 -18.38 -0.48
N THR A 55 4.32 -17.75 -1.41
CA THR A 55 3.47 -18.44 -2.39
C THR A 55 4.30 -19.18 -3.42
N LEU A 56 5.33 -18.53 -3.97
CA LEU A 56 6.21 -19.10 -4.99
C LEU A 56 7.31 -20.01 -4.41
N SER A 57 7.43 -20.09 -3.08
CA SER A 57 8.52 -20.77 -2.38
C SER A 57 9.92 -20.29 -2.82
N SER A 58 10.01 -19.01 -3.21
CA SER A 58 11.22 -18.36 -3.70
C SER A 58 11.71 -17.34 -2.67
N TYR A 59 12.79 -17.71 -1.99
CA TYR A 59 13.26 -17.03 -0.80
C TYR A 59 14.71 -16.56 -1.01
N ASP A 60 14.90 -15.24 -0.97
CA ASP A 60 16.22 -14.60 -1.04
C ASP A 60 16.99 -14.72 0.29
N SER A 61 18.13 -14.02 0.40
CA SER A 61 18.99 -14.03 1.58
C SER A 61 18.38 -13.37 2.83
N THR A 62 17.26 -12.67 2.71
CA THR A 62 16.57 -12.05 3.85
C THR A 62 15.75 -13.04 4.67
N TYR A 63 15.59 -14.27 4.17
CA TYR A 63 14.84 -15.33 4.84
C TYR A 63 15.77 -16.30 5.54
N ILE A 64 15.42 -16.63 6.78
CA ILE A 64 16.09 -17.68 7.56
C ILE A 64 15.34 -18.99 7.32
N LYS A 65 16.09 -20.04 6.97
CA LYS A 65 15.54 -21.39 6.74
C LYS A 65 16.18 -22.35 7.72
N ASN A 66 15.38 -22.98 8.58
CA ASN A 66 15.85 -23.96 9.54
C ASN A 66 14.98 -25.20 9.50
N ASN A 67 15.62 -26.37 9.51
CA ASN A 67 14.90 -27.62 9.71
C ASN A 67 14.68 -27.79 11.21
N GLN A 68 13.46 -28.14 11.59
CA GLN A 68 13.11 -28.42 12.97
C GLN A 68 12.15 -29.60 13.06
N LYS A 69 12.10 -30.19 14.24
CA LYS A 69 11.21 -31.30 14.55
C LYS A 69 10.02 -30.75 15.32
N LEU A 70 8.82 -30.88 14.76
CA LEU A 70 7.57 -30.53 15.44
C LEU A 70 6.95 -31.79 16.01
N THR A 71 6.65 -31.77 17.31
CA THR A 71 5.85 -32.79 17.96
C THR A 71 4.40 -32.34 17.94
N LEU A 72 3.56 -33.07 17.21
CA LEU A 72 2.12 -32.86 17.14
C LEU A 72 1.45 -33.75 18.17
N LYS A 73 0.57 -33.16 18.99
CA LYS A 73 -0.27 -33.92 19.91
C LYS A 73 -1.66 -34.08 19.27
N ILE A 74 -2.01 -35.31 18.91
CA ILE A 74 -3.29 -35.64 18.29
C ILE A 74 -4.21 -36.19 19.38
N ASN A 75 -5.37 -35.54 19.55
CA ASN A 75 -6.39 -35.91 20.53
C ASN A 75 -5.87 -36.07 21.96
N ASP A 76 -4.83 -35.32 22.34
CA ASP A 76 -4.16 -35.39 23.64
C ASP A 76 -3.55 -36.75 24.04
N ILE A 77 -3.53 -37.74 23.15
CA ILE A 77 -3.15 -39.12 23.44
C ILE A 77 -1.93 -39.55 22.61
N GLU A 78 -1.88 -39.15 21.34
CA GLU A 78 -0.83 -39.57 20.43
C GLU A 78 0.14 -38.41 20.16
N GLU A 79 1.44 -38.69 20.31
CA GLU A 79 2.48 -37.77 19.91
C GLU A 79 3.10 -38.24 18.59
N LYS A 80 3.10 -37.35 17.60
CA LYS A 80 3.71 -37.61 16.30
C LYS A 80 4.75 -36.56 16.00
N ASP A 81 5.95 -37.04 15.78
CA ASP A 81 7.06 -36.22 15.35
C ASP A 81 7.09 -36.07 13.83
N ILE A 82 7.14 -34.84 13.36
CA ILE A 82 7.33 -34.50 11.95
C ILE A 82 8.55 -33.60 11.78
N ASN A 83 9.39 -33.93 10.82
CA ASN A 83 10.44 -33.04 10.37
C ASN A 83 9.82 -32.01 9.44
N ILE A 84 10.03 -30.74 9.72
CA ILE A 84 9.53 -29.64 8.92
C ILE A 84 10.64 -28.62 8.67
N LYS A 85 10.49 -27.87 7.61
CA LYS A 85 11.28 -26.69 7.33
C LYS A 85 10.52 -25.47 7.79
N LYS A 86 11.13 -24.69 8.68
CA LYS A 86 10.66 -23.36 9.03
C LYS A 86 11.37 -22.34 8.15
N ILE A 87 10.59 -21.46 7.54
CA ILE A 87 11.06 -20.32 6.77
C ILE A 87 10.56 -19.07 7.48
N GLU A 88 11.46 -18.16 7.82
CA GLU A 88 11.17 -16.98 8.62
C GLU A 88 11.70 -15.72 7.94
N TYR A 89 10.86 -14.69 7.89
CA TYR A 89 11.22 -13.32 7.54
C TYR A 89 11.02 -12.45 8.79
N SER A 90 12.00 -11.61 9.13
CA SER A 90 11.89 -10.69 10.24
C SER A 90 12.64 -9.39 9.97
N ASN A 91 12.01 -8.27 10.28
CA ASN A 91 12.63 -6.95 10.37
C ASN A 91 12.13 -6.22 11.62
N GLU A 92 12.37 -4.91 11.72
CA GLU A 92 11.98 -4.10 12.89
C GLU A 92 10.46 -3.98 13.09
N LYS A 93 9.66 -4.14 12.02
CA LYS A 93 8.20 -3.93 12.02
C LYS A 93 7.39 -5.22 11.88
N ILE A 94 7.92 -6.22 11.17
CA ILE A 94 7.19 -7.41 10.72
C ILE A 94 8.01 -8.66 10.99
N ARG A 95 7.35 -9.67 11.56
CA ARG A 95 7.89 -11.02 11.73
C ARG A 95 6.87 -12.04 11.25
N LEU A 96 7.24 -12.82 10.24
CA LEU A 96 6.38 -13.83 9.62
C LEU A 96 7.16 -15.14 9.47
N PHE A 97 6.48 -16.26 9.64
CA PHE A 97 7.06 -17.58 9.41
C PHE A 97 6.06 -18.53 8.77
N LYS A 98 6.58 -19.45 7.96
CA LYS A 98 5.85 -20.54 7.32
C LYS A 98 6.51 -21.85 7.64
N TYR A 99 5.69 -22.87 7.89
CA TYR A 99 6.14 -24.25 7.98
C TYR A 99 5.84 -24.97 6.68
N GLU A 100 6.87 -25.62 6.13
CA GLU A 100 6.78 -26.48 4.95
C GLU A 100 7.21 -27.89 5.35
N LEU A 101 6.50 -28.90 4.82
CA LEU A 101 6.85 -30.31 4.97
C LEU A 101 7.97 -30.69 4.00
#